data_AF-A0A937TLE5-F1
#
_entry.id   AF-A0A937TLE5-F1
#
_cell.length_a   1.000
_cell.length_b   1.000
_cell.length_c   1.000
_cell.angle_alpha   90.00
_cell.angle_beta   90.00
_cell.angle_gamma   90.00
#
_symmetry.space_group_name_H-M   'P 1'
#
loop_
_entity.id
_entity.type
_entity.pdbx_description
1 polymer ?
#
loop_
_entity_poly.entity_id
_entity_poly.type
_entity_poly.pdbx_seq_one_letter_code
_entity_poly.pdbx_strand_id
1 'polypeptide(L)'
;MQLIPYFDKDRDTYYLQSNTILPVPGIEDMIVTASGLNERKEGSLSGPFRKNDDITTFYEKLRDELLTIINPMIRPQKFSRWAGVGSDYRYYHFWYNQEYWDNWSLSYKLWRYDNAASSDKRNKFYIYLELYKKELLNKGLPESNLTEIIEYLKSFKTKGYDFQDEKTAWIAMSFKDQGLTDPMRQTLVDSLKSLIETTKDEVDKRLK
;
A
#
# COMPACT_ATOMS: atom_id res chain seq x y z
N MET A 1 -21.00 -9.23 32.17
CA MET A 1 -19.65 -9.12 31.59
C MET A 1 -18.92 -8.06 32.37
N GLN A 2 -17.86 -8.40 33.12
CA GLN A 2 -17.12 -7.44 33.95
C GLN A 2 -15.72 -7.32 33.35
N LEU A 3 -15.47 -6.21 32.62
CA LEU A 3 -14.16 -5.89 32.07
C LEU A 3 -13.41 -5.09 33.14
N ILE A 4 -12.22 -5.55 33.53
CA ILE A 4 -11.41 -4.87 34.52
C ILE A 4 -10.29 -4.12 33.77
N PRO A 5 -10.30 -2.78 33.78
CA PRO A 5 -9.20 -2.02 33.21
C PRO A 5 -7.98 -2.12 34.13
N TYR A 6 -6.83 -2.41 33.54
CA TYR A 6 -5.52 -2.43 34.19
C TYR A 6 -4.59 -1.44 33.48
N PHE A 7 -3.89 -0.62 34.25
CA PHE A 7 -2.92 0.35 33.73
C PHE A 7 -1.51 -0.20 33.86
N ASP A 8 -0.82 -0.38 32.73
CA ASP A 8 0.59 -0.76 32.71
C ASP A 8 1.47 0.49 32.75
N LYS A 9 2.11 0.72 33.91
CA LYS A 9 2.98 1.88 34.15
C LYS A 9 4.25 1.86 33.31
N ASP A 10 4.73 0.70 32.88
CA ASP A 10 5.98 0.60 32.10
C ASP A 10 5.77 0.99 30.63
N ARG A 11 4.52 0.94 30.17
CA ARG A 11 4.11 1.19 28.78
C ARG A 11 3.14 2.36 28.62
N ASP A 12 2.81 3.04 29.72
CA ASP A 12 1.88 4.18 29.77
C ASP A 12 0.57 3.89 29.02
N THR A 13 0.01 2.69 29.18
CA THR A 13 -1.16 2.22 28.39
C THR A 13 -2.16 1.44 29.27
N TYR A 14 -3.46 1.62 29.00
CA TYR A 14 -4.55 0.87 29.63
C TYR A 14 -4.93 -0.38 28.82
N TYR A 15 -5.07 -1.51 29.51
CA TYR A 15 -5.52 -2.79 28.96
C TYR A 15 -6.85 -3.22 29.59
N LEU A 16 -7.66 -3.96 28.85
CA LEU A 16 -8.91 -4.55 29.34
C LEU A 16 -8.73 -6.06 29.44
N GLN A 17 -8.87 -6.61 30.65
CA GLN A 17 -8.84 -8.04 30.89
C GLN A 17 -10.27 -8.59 31.05
N SER A 18 -10.58 -9.67 30.34
CA SER A 18 -11.86 -10.41 30.45
C SER A 18 -11.59 -11.82 30.98
N ASN A 19 -12.34 -12.25 32.00
CA ASN A 19 -12.16 -13.54 32.67
C ASN A 19 -13.15 -14.64 32.20
N THR A 20 -13.87 -14.44 31.08
CA THR A 20 -14.88 -15.41 30.62
C THR A 20 -14.38 -16.19 29.40
N ILE A 21 -14.18 -17.50 29.57
CA ILE A 21 -13.96 -18.47 28.50
C ILE A 21 -15.33 -18.99 28.06
N LEU A 22 -15.69 -18.84 26.78
CA LEU A 22 -16.90 -19.46 26.22
C LEU A 22 -16.58 -20.90 25.82
N PRO A 23 -17.29 -21.92 26.35
CA PRO A 23 -17.08 -23.30 25.92
C PRO A 23 -17.82 -23.55 24.58
N VAL A 24 -17.08 -23.81 23.51
CA VAL A 24 -17.62 -24.37 22.25
C VAL A 24 -17.30 -25.87 22.24
N PRO A 25 -18.31 -26.77 22.21
CA PRO A 25 -18.06 -28.21 22.25
C PRO A 25 -17.38 -28.69 20.97
N GLY A 26 -16.26 -29.42 21.08
CA GLY A 26 -15.58 -30.09 19.95
C GLY A 26 -14.22 -29.51 19.53
N ILE A 27 -13.69 -28.52 20.26
CA ILE A 27 -12.32 -28.04 20.09
C ILE A 27 -11.62 -28.18 21.44
N GLU A 28 -11.12 -29.39 21.72
CA GLU A 28 -10.11 -29.58 22.75
C GLU A 28 -8.87 -28.82 22.26
N ASP A 29 -8.47 -27.78 23.01
CA ASP A 29 -7.36 -26.85 22.75
C ASP A 29 -7.61 -25.60 21.89
N MET A 30 -8.73 -24.90 22.07
CA MET A 30 -8.74 -23.45 21.81
C MET A 30 -8.48 -22.66 23.09
N ILE A 31 -7.26 -22.76 23.59
CA ILE A 31 -6.72 -21.76 24.51
C ILE A 31 -6.50 -20.50 23.68
N VAL A 32 -7.37 -19.50 23.84
CA VAL A 32 -7.07 -18.13 23.39
C VAL A 32 -6.03 -17.57 24.36
N THR A 33 -4.77 -17.94 24.14
CA THR A 33 -3.64 -17.26 24.74
C THR A 33 -3.62 -15.85 24.17
N ALA A 34 -3.66 -14.84 25.04
CA ALA A 34 -3.09 -13.55 24.69
C ALA A 34 -1.73 -13.84 24.08
N SER A 35 -1.41 -13.22 22.94
CA SER A 35 -0.16 -13.42 22.19
C SER A 35 1.06 -12.90 22.97
N GLY A 36 1.29 -13.45 24.16
CA GLY A 36 2.57 -13.50 24.82
C GLY A 36 3.41 -14.51 24.07
N LEU A 37 4.45 -14.01 23.43
CA LEU A 37 5.67 -14.75 23.12
C LEU A 37 5.41 -16.13 22.50
N ASN A 38 4.87 -16.14 21.27
CA ASN A 38 5.28 -17.21 20.36
C ASN A 38 6.80 -17.17 20.32
N GLU A 39 7.44 -18.22 20.82
CA GLU A 39 8.86 -18.48 20.60
C GLU A 39 9.13 -18.22 19.13
N ARG A 40 9.88 -17.14 18.90
CA ARG A 40 10.31 -16.75 17.57
C ARG A 40 11.12 -17.92 17.05
N LYS A 41 10.54 -18.72 16.16
CA LYS A 41 11.36 -19.48 15.20
C LYS A 41 12.38 -18.48 14.68
N GLU A 42 13.66 -18.79 14.84
CA GLU A 42 14.80 -18.00 14.32
C GLU A 42 14.80 -18.02 12.78
N GLY A 43 13.74 -17.47 12.20
CA GLY A 43 13.54 -17.23 10.79
C GLY A 43 13.27 -15.75 10.61
N SER A 44 14.34 -14.99 10.39
CA SER A 44 14.34 -13.64 9.80
C SER A 44 13.34 -12.64 10.39
N LEU A 45 13.56 -12.19 11.63
CA LEU A 45 13.05 -10.92 12.14
C LEU A 45 13.86 -9.72 11.63
N SER A 46 14.01 -9.62 10.31
CA SER A 46 14.37 -8.37 9.67
C SER A 46 13.09 -7.56 9.43
N GLY A 47 12.47 -7.11 10.53
CA GLY A 47 11.61 -5.92 10.42
C GLY A 47 12.44 -4.83 9.72
N PRO A 48 11.86 -4.06 8.77
CA PRO A 48 12.67 -3.26 7.87
C PRO A 48 13.44 -2.23 8.70
N PHE A 49 14.76 -2.44 8.79
CA PHE A 49 15.67 -1.53 9.45
C PHE A 49 15.55 -0.17 8.77
N ARG A 50 15.48 0.90 9.57
CA ARG A 50 15.59 2.27 9.06
C ARG A 50 16.91 2.38 8.31
N LYS A 51 16.84 2.40 6.98
CA LYS A 51 17.97 2.80 6.15
C LYS A 51 17.83 4.29 5.92
N ASN A 52 18.60 5.08 6.66
CA ASN A 52 18.82 6.50 6.36
C ASN A 52 19.75 6.55 5.13
N ASP A 53 19.24 6.08 3.98
CA ASP A 53 19.99 5.96 2.73
C ASP A 53 19.45 6.93 1.68
N ASP A 54 20.24 7.12 0.63
CA ASP A 54 19.92 8.04 -0.47
C ASP A 54 18.61 7.66 -1.16
N ILE A 55 18.28 6.36 -1.21
CA ILE A 55 17.05 5.85 -1.81
C ILE A 55 15.83 6.29 -0.99
N THR A 56 15.89 6.13 0.34
CA THR A 56 14.82 6.59 1.23
C THR A 56 14.66 8.11 1.13
N THR A 57 15.78 8.84 1.18
CA THR A 57 15.79 10.30 1.03
C THR A 57 15.19 10.75 -0.31
N PHE A 58 15.49 10.04 -1.39
CA PHE A 58 14.93 10.29 -2.71
C PHE A 58 13.40 10.14 -2.72
N TYR A 59 12.88 9.06 -2.13
CA TYR A 59 11.43 8.86 -2.04
C TYR A 59 10.73 9.82 -1.08
N GLU A 60 11.38 10.23 0.01
CA GLU A 60 10.84 11.25 0.92
C GLU A 60 10.71 12.61 0.21
N LYS A 61 11.75 13.03 -0.53
CA LYS A 61 11.68 14.25 -1.36
C LYS A 61 10.58 14.15 -2.41
N LEU A 62 10.46 12.99 -3.08
CA LEU A 62 9.39 12.73 -4.05
C LEU A 62 8.01 12.85 -3.41
N ARG A 63 7.82 12.24 -2.22
CA ARG A 63 6.58 12.34 -1.44
C ARG A 63 6.30 13.80 -1.17
N ASP A 64 7.23 14.52 -0.56
CA ASP A 64 6.99 15.91 -0.13
C ASP A 64 6.63 16.79 -1.31
N GLU A 65 7.31 16.64 -2.44
CA GLU A 65 7.00 17.34 -3.68
C GLU A 65 5.59 16.99 -4.20
N LEU A 66 5.25 15.71 -4.32
CA LEU A 66 3.92 15.25 -4.71
C LEU A 66 2.82 15.84 -3.80
N LEU A 67 3.03 15.79 -2.48
CA LEU A 67 2.08 16.33 -1.50
C LEU A 67 2.04 17.87 -1.51
N THR A 68 2.92 18.59 -2.20
CA THR A 68 2.75 20.04 -2.38
C THR A 68 1.88 20.38 -3.59
N ILE A 69 1.96 19.56 -4.65
CA ILE A 69 1.35 19.88 -5.95
C ILE A 69 0.00 19.18 -6.20
N ILE A 70 -0.28 18.08 -5.50
CA ILE A 70 -1.51 17.32 -5.71
C ILE A 70 -2.70 17.95 -4.98
N ASN A 71 -3.88 17.92 -5.62
CA ASN A 71 -5.12 18.40 -5.03
C ASN A 71 -5.35 17.76 -3.64
N PRO A 72 -5.55 18.56 -2.57
CA PRO A 72 -5.74 18.06 -1.21
C PRO A 72 -6.89 17.05 -1.06
N MET A 73 -7.94 17.17 -1.86
CA MET A 73 -9.12 16.31 -1.81
C MET A 73 -8.84 14.88 -2.29
N ILE A 74 -7.77 14.68 -3.06
CA ILE A 74 -7.45 13.38 -3.70
C ILE A 74 -6.12 12.80 -3.23
N ARG A 75 -5.48 13.44 -2.24
CA ARG A 75 -4.14 13.11 -1.78
C ARG A 75 -4.12 11.83 -0.94
N PRO A 76 -3.15 10.90 -1.16
CA PRO A 76 -2.95 9.77 -0.24
C PRO A 76 -2.70 10.24 1.20
N GLN A 77 -3.44 9.70 2.18
CA GLN A 77 -3.28 10.09 3.58
C GLN A 77 -2.20 9.31 4.32
N LYS A 78 -1.78 8.17 3.79
CA LYS A 78 -0.73 7.34 4.36
C LYS A 78 0.36 7.04 3.34
N PHE A 79 1.57 6.87 3.86
CA PHE A 79 2.75 6.58 3.06
C PHE A 79 3.78 5.82 3.88
N SER A 80 4.68 5.13 3.18
CA SER A 80 5.82 4.45 3.79
C SER A 80 6.65 5.44 4.58
N ARG A 81 7.08 5.05 5.79
CA ARG A 81 8.01 5.87 6.58
C ARG A 81 9.46 5.79 6.07
N TRP A 82 9.80 4.71 5.36
CA TRP A 82 11.11 4.50 4.73
C TRP A 82 10.96 3.62 3.49
N ALA A 83 11.98 3.60 2.63
CA ALA A 83 11.97 2.71 1.47
C ALA A 83 12.14 1.24 1.92
N GLY A 84 11.10 0.45 1.74
CA GLY A 84 11.10 -0.99 2.01
C GLY A 84 12.12 -1.73 1.14
N VAL A 85 12.47 -2.93 1.57
CA VAL A 85 13.44 -3.81 0.88
C VAL A 85 12.71 -5.07 0.47
N GLY A 86 12.66 -5.33 -0.83
CA GLY A 86 12.30 -6.62 -1.41
C GLY A 86 13.56 -7.44 -1.71
N SER A 87 13.37 -8.62 -2.32
CA SER A 87 14.47 -9.52 -2.72
C SER A 87 15.52 -8.85 -3.62
N ASP A 88 15.06 -8.02 -4.55
CA ASP A 88 15.85 -7.43 -5.62
C ASP A 88 15.41 -5.99 -5.95
N TYR A 89 14.57 -5.41 -5.10
CA TYR A 89 14.03 -4.06 -5.27
C TYR A 89 13.92 -3.30 -3.96
N ARG A 90 13.83 -1.98 -4.11
CA ARG A 90 13.42 -1.04 -3.07
C ARG A 90 12.05 -0.52 -3.41
N TYR A 91 11.20 -0.28 -2.41
CA TYR A 91 9.86 0.22 -2.67
C TYR A 91 9.39 1.28 -1.69
N TYR A 92 8.48 2.14 -2.15
CA TYR A 92 7.82 3.16 -1.35
C TYR A 92 6.34 3.19 -1.70
N HIS A 93 5.47 3.22 -0.69
CA HIS A 93 4.03 2.99 -0.84
C HIS A 93 3.24 4.22 -0.40
N PHE A 94 2.18 4.55 -1.14
CA PHE A 94 1.17 5.54 -0.83
C PHE A 94 -0.21 4.86 -0.81
N TRP A 95 -1.03 5.15 0.19
CA TRP A 95 -2.38 4.58 0.31
C TRP A 95 -3.33 5.49 1.09
N TYR A 96 -4.62 5.14 1.07
CA TYR A 96 -5.70 5.95 1.62
C TYR A 96 -6.29 5.36 2.89
N ASN A 97 -6.79 6.22 3.79
CA ASN A 97 -7.40 5.82 5.07
C ASN A 97 -8.79 5.21 4.91
N GLN A 98 -9.09 4.16 5.67
CA GLN A 98 -10.31 3.34 5.59
C GLN A 98 -11.58 3.99 6.18
N GLU A 99 -11.88 5.25 5.86
CA GLU A 99 -13.23 5.77 6.17
C GLU A 99 -14.25 5.34 5.12
N TYR A 100 -15.47 5.06 5.61
CA TYR A 100 -16.49 4.22 4.97
C TYR A 100 -17.07 4.75 3.66
N TRP A 101 -16.79 6.02 3.30
CA TRP A 101 -17.39 6.66 2.12
C TRP A 101 -16.37 7.34 1.20
N ASP A 102 -15.08 7.36 1.56
CA ASP A 102 -14.07 8.19 0.88
C ASP A 102 -12.81 7.42 0.42
N ASN A 103 -12.79 6.09 0.58
CA ASN A 103 -11.59 5.30 0.28
C ASN A 103 -11.75 4.39 -0.96
N TRP A 104 -11.03 4.75 -2.02
CA TRP A 104 -11.00 4.11 -3.34
C TRP A 104 -10.42 2.69 -3.38
N SER A 105 -9.99 2.14 -2.24
CA SER A 105 -9.25 0.87 -2.20
C SER A 105 -8.05 0.89 -3.16
N LEU A 106 -7.47 2.08 -3.34
CA LEU A 106 -6.34 2.33 -4.22
C LEU A 106 -5.05 2.36 -3.42
N SER A 107 -4.01 1.83 -4.01
CA SER A 107 -2.67 1.74 -3.45
C SER A 107 -1.68 2.02 -4.57
N TYR A 108 -0.77 2.97 -4.33
CA TYR A 108 0.25 3.36 -5.31
C TYR A 108 1.64 3.00 -4.79
N LYS A 109 2.39 2.19 -5.52
CA LYS A 109 3.73 1.74 -5.11
C LYS A 109 4.78 2.18 -6.12
N LEU A 110 5.84 2.80 -5.64
CA LEU A 110 7.04 3.09 -6.41
C LEU A 110 8.08 2.01 -6.12
N TRP A 111 8.49 1.25 -7.13
CA TRP A 111 9.54 0.24 -6.98
C TRP A 111 10.76 0.65 -7.80
N ARG A 112 11.95 0.38 -7.26
CA ARG A 112 13.23 0.56 -7.94
C ARG A 112 13.99 -0.76 -7.90
N TYR A 113 14.37 -1.24 -9.07
CA TYR A 113 15.11 -2.48 -9.24
C TYR A 113 16.54 -2.16 -9.68
N ASP A 114 17.48 -2.10 -8.73
CA ASP A 114 18.88 -1.79 -9.05
C ASP A 114 19.55 -3.01 -9.71
N ASN A 115 19.46 -4.18 -9.07
CA ASN A 115 20.17 -5.39 -9.48
C ASN A 115 19.22 -6.59 -9.63
N ALA A 116 18.10 -6.40 -10.32
CA ALA A 116 17.17 -7.49 -10.60
C ALA A 116 17.86 -8.64 -11.36
N ALA A 117 17.52 -9.88 -10.99
CA ALA A 117 17.99 -11.08 -11.68
C ALA A 117 17.49 -11.10 -13.13
N SER A 118 16.23 -10.69 -13.34
CA SER A 118 15.64 -10.51 -14.67
C SER A 118 16.17 -9.25 -15.35
N SER A 119 16.66 -9.40 -16.59
CA SER A 119 17.08 -8.28 -17.45
C SER A 119 15.98 -7.25 -17.65
N ASP A 120 14.72 -7.69 -17.65
CA ASP A 120 13.58 -6.83 -18.01
C ASP A 120 13.22 -5.86 -16.89
N LYS A 121 13.60 -6.16 -15.65
CA LYS A 121 13.35 -5.31 -14.49
C LYS A 121 14.59 -4.55 -14.03
N ARG A 122 15.79 -4.99 -14.42
CA ARG A 122 17.05 -4.40 -13.94
C ARG A 122 17.18 -2.93 -14.37
N ASN A 123 17.67 -2.09 -13.47
CA ASN A 123 17.84 -0.66 -13.64
C ASN A 123 16.54 0.02 -14.11
N LYS A 124 15.43 -0.27 -13.42
CA LYS A 124 14.15 0.37 -13.71
C LYS A 124 13.44 0.83 -12.46
N PHE A 125 12.70 1.92 -12.63
CA PHE A 125 11.62 2.30 -11.74
C PHE A 125 10.29 1.78 -12.27
N TYR A 126 9.39 1.47 -11.35
CA TYR A 126 8.01 1.15 -11.67
C TYR A 126 7.06 1.96 -10.77
N ILE A 127 6.02 2.52 -11.38
CA ILE A 127 4.83 3.02 -10.67
C ILE A 127 3.77 1.95 -10.81
N TYR A 128 3.34 1.38 -9.69
CA TYR A 128 2.22 0.45 -9.63
C TYR A 128 1.00 1.15 -9.04
N LEU A 129 -0.15 0.93 -9.65
CA LEU A 129 -1.45 1.13 -9.00
C LEU A 129 -2.07 -0.24 -8.76
N GLU A 130 -2.62 -0.41 -7.56
CA GLU A 130 -3.34 -1.59 -7.10
C GLU A 130 -4.75 -1.17 -6.64
N LEU A 131 -5.76 -1.92 -7.10
CA LEU A 131 -7.17 -1.71 -6.78
C LEU A 131 -7.73 -2.94 -6.05
N TYR A 132 -8.05 -2.82 -4.76
CA TYR A 132 -8.57 -3.93 -3.98
C TYR A 132 -10.04 -4.21 -4.30
N LYS A 133 -10.28 -5.00 -5.35
CA LYS A 133 -11.62 -5.39 -5.85
C LYS A 133 -12.56 -5.89 -4.75
N LYS A 134 -12.10 -6.85 -3.94
CA LYS A 134 -12.89 -7.46 -2.87
C LYS A 134 -13.37 -6.40 -1.87
N GLU A 135 -12.51 -5.45 -1.53
CA GLU A 135 -12.88 -4.37 -0.63
C GLU A 135 -13.93 -3.45 -1.26
N LEU A 136 -13.82 -3.14 -2.56
CA LEU A 136 -14.80 -2.31 -3.27
C LEU A 136 -16.17 -2.98 -3.35
N LEU A 137 -16.21 -4.27 -3.69
CA LEU A 137 -17.46 -5.05 -3.71
C LEU A 137 -18.10 -5.11 -2.32
N ASN A 138 -17.29 -5.39 -1.29
CA ASN A 138 -17.77 -5.41 0.11
C ASN A 138 -18.28 -4.03 0.58
N LYS A 139 -17.79 -2.94 -0.03
CA LYS A 139 -18.22 -1.55 0.21
C LYS A 139 -19.49 -1.17 -0.59
N GLY A 140 -20.09 -2.10 -1.32
CA GLY A 140 -21.34 -1.87 -2.06
C GLY A 140 -21.16 -1.30 -3.47
N LEU A 141 -19.94 -1.26 -4.01
CA LEU A 141 -19.74 -0.95 -5.42
C LEU A 141 -20.35 -2.08 -6.28
N PRO A 142 -21.28 -1.78 -7.20
CA PRO A 142 -21.83 -2.78 -8.10
C PRO A 142 -20.74 -3.43 -8.96
N GLU A 143 -20.90 -4.73 -9.24
CA GLU A 143 -19.94 -5.48 -10.08
C GLU A 143 -19.84 -4.91 -11.50
N SER A 144 -20.94 -4.34 -12.03
CA SER A 144 -20.94 -3.60 -13.30
C SER A 144 -19.97 -2.42 -13.29
N ASN A 145 -20.05 -1.59 -12.24
CA ASN A 145 -19.22 -0.39 -12.12
C ASN A 145 -17.76 -0.75 -11.89
N LEU A 146 -17.51 -1.82 -11.11
CA LEU A 146 -16.15 -2.36 -10.95
C LEU A 146 -15.58 -2.84 -12.29
N THR A 147 -16.37 -3.56 -13.09
CA THR A 147 -15.98 -4.03 -14.43
C THR A 147 -15.59 -2.88 -15.33
N GLU A 148 -16.37 -1.80 -15.34
CA GLU A 148 -16.05 -0.60 -16.13
C GLU A 148 -14.76 0.09 -15.66
N ILE A 149 -14.51 0.17 -14.35
CA ILE A 149 -13.25 0.70 -13.82
C ILE A 149 -12.07 -0.15 -14.31
N ILE A 150 -12.18 -1.47 -14.29
CA ILE A 150 -11.11 -2.37 -14.75
C ILE A 150 -10.87 -2.19 -16.26
N GLU A 151 -11.92 -2.13 -17.07
CA GLU A 151 -11.78 -1.89 -18.51
C GLU A 151 -11.16 -0.53 -18.80
N TYR A 152 -11.49 0.49 -18.00
CA TYR A 152 -10.80 1.76 -18.07
C TYR A 152 -9.30 1.63 -17.71
N LEU A 153 -8.96 0.93 -16.64
CA LEU A 153 -7.56 0.70 -16.26
C LEU A 153 -6.78 -0.06 -17.35
N LYS A 154 -7.41 -1.03 -18.04
CA LYS A 154 -6.82 -1.71 -19.19
C LYS A 154 -6.48 -0.75 -20.34
N SER A 155 -7.25 0.33 -20.51
CA SER A 155 -6.99 1.35 -21.54
C SER A 155 -5.65 2.09 -21.33
N PHE A 156 -5.13 2.15 -20.09
CA PHE A 156 -3.81 2.75 -19.81
C PHE A 156 -2.66 2.02 -20.51
N LYS A 157 -2.90 0.82 -21.06
CA LYS A 157 -1.94 0.15 -21.94
C LYS A 157 -1.45 1.06 -23.08
N THR A 158 -2.36 1.86 -23.62
CA THR A 158 -2.06 2.82 -24.69
C THR A 158 -1.27 4.04 -24.22
N LYS A 159 -1.22 4.30 -22.90
CA LYS A 159 -0.54 5.43 -22.26
C LYS A 159 0.83 5.03 -21.67
N GLY A 160 1.36 3.86 -22.03
CA GLY A 160 2.66 3.39 -21.55
C GLY A 160 2.65 2.68 -20.20
N TYR A 161 1.47 2.27 -19.71
CA TYR A 161 1.35 1.36 -18.57
C TYR A 161 1.20 -0.09 -19.08
N ASP A 162 1.55 -1.08 -18.28
CA ASP A 162 1.26 -2.49 -18.51
C ASP A 162 0.22 -2.96 -17.48
N PHE A 163 -0.91 -3.47 -17.96
CA PHE A 163 -1.90 -4.12 -17.10
C PHE A 163 -1.46 -5.55 -16.79
N GLN A 164 -1.36 -5.92 -15.52
CA GLN A 164 -0.64 -7.12 -15.06
C GLN A 164 -1.57 -8.21 -14.48
N ASP A 165 -2.60 -7.84 -13.73
CA ASP A 165 -3.46 -8.80 -13.03
C ASP A 165 -4.91 -8.33 -12.94
N GLU A 166 -5.84 -9.17 -13.35
CA GLU A 166 -7.27 -8.94 -13.20
C GLU A 166 -7.75 -9.18 -11.77
N LYS A 167 -7.14 -10.01 -10.93
CA LYS A 167 -7.69 -10.27 -9.57
C LYS A 167 -7.57 -9.06 -8.64
N THR A 168 -6.54 -8.25 -8.85
CA THR A 168 -6.24 -7.06 -8.04
C THR A 168 -6.16 -5.77 -8.87
N ALA A 169 -6.48 -5.85 -10.18
CA ALA A 169 -6.45 -4.73 -11.14
C ALA A 169 -5.15 -3.89 -11.02
N TRP A 170 -4.03 -4.55 -11.32
CA TRP A 170 -2.70 -3.93 -11.28
C TRP A 170 -2.36 -3.28 -12.62
N ILE A 171 -1.93 -2.02 -12.56
CA ILE A 171 -1.24 -1.36 -13.68
C ILE A 171 0.17 -0.96 -13.26
N ALA A 172 1.12 -1.06 -14.18
CA ALA A 172 2.53 -0.78 -13.93
C ALA A 172 3.10 0.10 -15.04
N MET A 173 3.69 1.25 -14.73
CA MET A 173 4.48 2.02 -15.70
C MET A 173 5.95 1.87 -15.38
N SER A 174 6.77 1.59 -16.39
CA SER A 174 8.21 1.40 -16.22
C SER A 174 9.02 2.58 -16.75
N PHE A 175 10.10 2.92 -16.05
CA PHE A 175 11.04 3.97 -16.42
C PHE A 175 12.44 3.40 -16.33
N LYS A 176 13.31 3.76 -17.28
CA LYS A 176 14.74 3.44 -17.17
C LYS A 176 15.33 4.21 -15.98
N ASP A 177 16.03 3.53 -15.09
CA ASP A 177 16.73 4.17 -13.98
C ASP A 177 17.91 4.97 -14.52
N GLN A 178 17.85 6.30 -14.35
CA GLN A 178 18.90 7.25 -14.70
C GLN A 178 19.67 7.74 -13.45
N GLY A 179 19.50 7.06 -12.32
CA GLY A 179 20.02 7.42 -11.01
C GLY A 179 19.01 8.17 -10.14
N LEU A 180 19.41 8.40 -8.88
CA LEU A 180 18.65 9.17 -7.89
C LEU A 180 18.77 10.68 -8.13
N THR A 181 18.36 11.14 -9.31
CA THR A 181 18.55 12.51 -9.79
C THR A 181 17.26 13.34 -9.71
N ASP A 182 17.39 14.66 -9.67
CA ASP A 182 16.23 15.57 -9.67
C ASP A 182 15.32 15.37 -10.90
N PRO A 183 15.83 15.23 -12.15
CA PRO A 183 14.98 14.96 -13.31
C PRO A 183 14.21 13.63 -13.22
N MET A 184 14.85 12.58 -12.68
CA MET A 184 14.19 11.29 -12.48
C MET A 184 13.10 11.42 -11.42
N ARG A 185 13.36 12.14 -10.33
CA ARG A 185 12.33 12.43 -9.31
C ARG A 185 11.15 13.15 -9.93
N GLN A 186 11.38 14.24 -10.67
CA GLN A 186 10.31 15.02 -11.30
C GLN A 186 9.46 14.15 -12.22
N THR A 187 10.11 13.32 -13.04
CA THR A 187 9.41 12.38 -13.94
C THR A 187 8.48 11.43 -13.16
N LEU A 188 8.94 10.89 -12.03
CA LEU A 188 8.13 10.02 -11.18
C LEU A 188 7.01 10.79 -10.46
N VAL A 189 7.27 12.01 -10.00
CA VAL A 189 6.27 12.90 -9.39
C VAL A 189 5.13 13.17 -10.38
N ASP A 190 5.47 13.65 -11.58
CA ASP A 190 4.49 14.04 -12.59
C ASP A 190 3.64 12.83 -13.04
N SER A 191 4.30 11.69 -13.24
CA SER A 191 3.62 10.45 -13.64
C SER A 191 2.69 9.95 -12.54
N LEU A 192 3.14 9.96 -11.29
CA LEU A 192 2.33 9.52 -10.15
C LEU A 192 1.16 10.46 -9.89
N LYS A 193 1.37 11.78 -9.98
CA LYS A 193 0.30 12.78 -9.88
C LYS A 193 -0.77 12.54 -10.96
N SER A 194 -0.34 12.45 -12.21
CA SER A 194 -1.23 12.21 -13.35
C SER A 194 -2.04 10.93 -13.17
N LEU A 195 -1.40 9.86 -12.68
CA LEU A 195 -2.07 8.61 -12.41
C LEU A 195 -3.11 8.74 -11.29
N ILE A 196 -2.78 9.39 -10.18
CA ILE A 196 -3.72 9.60 -9.08
C ILE A 196 -4.94 10.40 -9.54
N GLU A 197 -4.73 11.54 -10.19
CA GLU A 197 -5.80 12.42 -10.71
C GLU A 197 -6.70 11.67 -11.69
N THR A 198 -6.09 11.00 -12.67
CA THR A 198 -6.84 10.30 -13.71
C THR A 198 -7.65 9.12 -13.16
N THR A 199 -7.07 8.32 -12.26
CA THR A 199 -7.78 7.19 -11.65
C THR A 199 -8.92 7.67 -10.75
N LYS A 200 -8.69 8.72 -9.97
CA LYS A 200 -9.70 9.28 -9.06
C LYS A 200 -10.90 9.83 -9.82
N ASP A 201 -10.68 10.67 -10.82
CA ASP A 201 -11.76 11.23 -11.65
C ASP A 201 -12.63 10.13 -12.26
N GLU A 202 -12.03 9.01 -12.63
CA GLU A 202 -12.75 7.92 -13.25
C GLU A 202 -13.57 7.08 -12.26
N VAL A 203 -13.02 6.83 -11.08
CA VAL A 203 -13.72 6.14 -9.99
C VAL A 203 -14.92 6.98 -9.54
N ASP A 204 -14.77 8.29 -9.40
CA ASP A 204 -15.86 9.18 -8.97
C ASP A 204 -17.03 9.25 -9.96
N LYS A 205 -16.76 9.21 -11.26
CA LYS A 205 -17.81 9.16 -12.28
C LYS A 205 -18.72 7.94 -12.15
N ARG A 206 -18.19 6.84 -11.61
CA ARG A 206 -18.86 5.53 -11.52
C ARG A 206 -19.39 5.20 -10.12
N LEU A 207 -19.07 6.04 -9.13
CA LEU A 207 -19.63 5.93 -7.79
C LEU A 207 -20.95 6.71 -7.61
N LYS A 208 -21.27 7.61 -8.55
CA LYS A 208 -22.54 8.37 -8.60
C LYS A 208 -23.62 7.59 -9.35
#